data_AF-A0A1W9J6G5-F1
#
_entry.id   AF-A0A1W9J6G5-F1
#
_cell.length_a   1.000
_cell.length_b   1.000
_cell.length_c   1.000
_cell.angle_alpha   90.00
_cell.angle_beta   90.00
_cell.angle_gamma   90.00
#
_symmetry.space_group_name_H-M   'P 1'
#
loop_
_entity.id
_entity.type
_entity.pdbx_description
1 polymer ?
#
loop_
_entity_poly.entity_id
_entity_poly.type
_entity_poly.pdbx_seq_one_letter_code
_entity_poly.pdbx_strand_id
1 'polypeptide(L)' 'MNIVHLQDAYDEALWEQYVLNHPQASGYHLLAWRGIIRKVFGHATPYLMVKDGEGKVRGVLPLVFTKSPMFGRFLT' A
#
# COMPACT_ATOMS: atom_id res chain seq x y z
N MET A 1 2.58 17.41 -5.71
CA MET A 1 2.16 16.03 -5.39
C MET A 1 3.31 15.37 -4.67
N ASN A 2 3.06 14.81 -3.48
CA ASN A 2 4.09 14.25 -2.61
C ASN A 2 3.83 12.76 -2.39
N ILE A 3 4.89 11.95 -2.46
CA ILE A 3 4.84 10.52 -2.12
C ILE A 3 5.01 10.41 -0.61
N VAL A 4 4.11 9.68 0.04
CA VAL A 4 4.15 9.42 1.47
C VAL A 4 3.97 7.92 1.73
N HIS A 5 4.62 7.43 2.78
CA HIS A 5 4.38 6.08 3.30
C HIS A 5 3.08 6.08 4.09
N LEU A 6 2.31 5.00 3.96
CA LEU A 6 1.19 4.73 4.85
C LEU A 6 1.75 4.37 6.24
N GLN A 7 1.49 5.21 7.25
CA GLN A 7 2.10 5.09 8.57
C GLN A 7 1.11 4.89 9.72
N ASP A 8 -0.09 5.48 9.64
CA ASP A 8 -1.05 5.50 10.74
C ASP A 8 -2.50 5.23 10.30
N ALA A 9 -3.43 5.23 11.25
CA ALA A 9 -4.84 4.97 10.99
C ALA A 9 -5.52 6.04 10.10
N TYR A 10 -5.03 7.28 10.12
CA TYR A 10 -5.57 8.34 9.27
C TYR A 10 -5.18 8.09 7.81
N ASP A 11 -3.92 7.75 7.58
CA ASP A 11 -3.42 7.32 6.28
C ASP A 11 -4.12 6.06 5.76
N GLU A 12 -4.43 5.11 6.64
CA GLU A 12 -5.21 3.91 6.30
C GLU A 12 -6.63 4.24 5.84
N ALA A 13 -7.31 5.17 6.52
CA ALA A 13 -8.65 5.60 6.13
C ALA A 13 -8.65 6.29 4.75
N LEU A 14 -7.69 7.17 4.49
CA LEU A 14 -7.54 7.83 3.19
C LEU A 14 -7.23 6.84 2.07
N TRP A 15 -6.40 5.85 2.34
CA TRP A 15 -6.09 4.76 1.40
C TRP A 15 -7.35 3.97 1.05
N GLU A 16 -8.07 3.46 2.05
CA GLU A 16 -9.30 2.67 1.84
C GLU A 16 -10.35 3.47 1.08
N GLN A 17 -10.54 4.75 1.45
CA GLN A 17 -11.45 5.63 0.72
C GLN A 17 -11.05 5.77 -0.75
N TYR A 18 -9.77 5.94 -1.06
CA TYR A 18 -9.30 6.01 -2.44
C TYR A 18 -9.58 4.70 -3.19
N VAL A 19 -9.18 3.57 -2.61
CA VAL A 19 -9.29 2.24 -3.23
C VAL A 19 -10.74 1.86 -3.50
N LEU A 20 -11.64 2.05 -2.54
CA LEU A 20 -13.06 1.71 -2.68
C LEU A 20 -13.79 2.55 -3.73
N ASN A 21 -13.30 3.75 -4.02
CA ASN A 21 -13.90 4.66 -5.01
C ASN A 21 -13.16 4.66 -6.36
N HIS A 22 -12.08 3.88 -6.51
CA HIS A 22 -11.29 3.91 -7.74
C HIS A 22 -11.70 2.77 -8.70
N PRO A 23 -12.11 3.07 -9.94
CA PRO A 23 -12.68 2.07 -10.85
C PRO A 23 -11.67 1.00 -11.30
N GLN A 24 -10.37 1.27 -11.19
CA GLN A 24 -9.30 0.33 -11.54
C GLN A 24 -8.70 -0.38 -10.30
N ALA A 25 -9.22 -0.12 -9.10
CA ALA A 25 -8.76 -0.82 -7.92
C ALA A 25 -9.14 -2.30 -7.96
N SER A 26 -8.22 -3.13 -7.52
CA SER A 26 -8.44 -4.57 -7.30
C SER A 26 -8.34 -4.89 -5.82
N GLY A 27 -8.79 -6.09 -5.42
CA GLY A 27 -8.69 -6.55 -4.04
C GLY A 27 -7.25 -6.55 -3.47
N TYR A 28 -6.22 -6.61 -4.33
CA TYR A 28 -4.82 -6.50 -3.92
C TYR A 28 -4.43 -5.13 -3.38
N HIS A 29 -5.25 -4.10 -3.63
CA HIS A 29 -5.06 -2.76 -3.09
C HIS A 29 -5.67 -2.59 -1.69
N LEU A 30 -6.54 -3.50 -1.24
CA LEU A 30 -7.20 -3.40 0.07
C LEU A 30 -6.23 -3.64 1.22
N LEU A 31 -6.38 -2.91 2.33
CA LEU A 31 -5.53 -3.13 3.51
C LEU A 31 -5.80 -4.46 4.20
N ALA A 32 -6.96 -5.07 3.96
CA ALA A 32 -7.22 -6.45 4.35
C ALA A 32 -6.21 -7.42 3.71
N TRP A 33 -5.88 -7.24 2.42
CA TRP A 33 -4.86 -8.03 1.73
C TRP A 33 -3.47 -7.79 2.33
N ARG A 34 -3.11 -6.53 2.60
CA ARG A 34 -1.89 -6.18 3.34
C ARG A 34 -1.79 -6.90 4.68
N GLY A 35 -2.91 -7.00 5.40
CA GLY A 35 -3.01 -7.74 6.66
C GLY A 35 -2.69 -9.23 6.49
N ILE A 36 -3.18 -9.87 5.44
CA ILE A 36 -2.88 -11.27 5.11
C ILE A 36 -1.38 -11.43 4.80
N ILE A 37 -0.82 -10.56 3.95
CA ILE A 37 0.61 -10.60 3.59
C ILE A 37 1.49 -10.51 4.85
N ARG A 38 1.19 -9.57 5.74
CA ARG A 38 1.94 -9.41 7.00
C ARG A 38 1.76 -10.60 7.95
N LYS A 39 0.54 -11.09 8.15
CA LYS A 39 0.23 -12.11 9.16
C LYS A 39 0.58 -13.53 8.74
N VAL A 40 0.36 -13.87 7.46
CA VAL A 40 0.55 -15.24 6.95
C VAL A 40 1.95 -15.42 6.39
N PHE A 41 2.43 -14.46 5.60
CA PHE A 41 3.73 -14.58 4.92
C PHE A 41 4.88 -13.87 5.66
N GLY A 42 4.56 -13.00 6.63
CA GLY A 42 5.58 -12.27 7.39
C GLY A 42 6.33 -11.22 6.57
N HIS A 43 5.84 -10.87 5.38
CA HIS A 43 6.52 -9.92 4.49
C HIS A 43 6.21 -8.48 4.88
N ALA A 44 7.23 -7.62 4.83
CA ALA A 44 7.07 -6.20 5.05
C ALA A 44 6.31 -5.59 3.87
N THR A 45 5.41 -4.64 4.14
CA THR A 45 4.57 -4.03 3.09
C THR A 45 4.67 -2.50 3.14
N PRO A 46 5.72 -1.91 2.56
CA PRO A 46 5.92 -0.46 2.54
C PRO A 46 4.98 0.20 1.52
N TYR A 47 3.70 0.27 1.86
CA TYR A 47 2.67 0.84 1.00
C TYR A 47 2.89 2.35 0.83
N LEU A 48 2.81 2.81 -0.42
CA LEU A 48 3.06 4.21 -0.80
C LEU A 48 1.80 4.83 -1.37
N MET A 49 1.58 6.12 -1.11
CA MET A 49 0.50 6.89 -1.71
C MET A 49 0.98 8.26 -2.14
N VAL A 50 0.27 8.84 -3.11
CA VAL A 50 0.52 10.21 -3.60
C VAL A 50 -0.59 11.11 -3.08
N LYS A 51 -0.21 12.21 -2.40
CA LYS A 51 -1.12 13.28 -1.98
C LYS A 51 -0.87 14.56 -2.80
N ASP A 52 -1.92 15.29 -3.15
CA ASP A 52 -1.78 16.62 -3.75
C ASP A 52 -1.57 17.72 -2.69
N GLY A 53 -1.55 18.98 -3.10
CA GLY A 53 -1.31 20.12 -2.21
C GLY A 53 -2.43 20.36 -1.18
N GLU A 54 -3.61 19.78 -1.41
CA GLU A 54 -4.77 19.83 -0.51
C GLU A 54 -4.83 18.58 0.40
N GLY A 55 -3.87 17.66 0.26
CA GLY A 55 -3.79 16.42 1.03
C GLY A 55 -4.65 15.28 0.47
N LYS A 56 -5.31 15.46 -0.68
CA LYS A 56 -6.16 14.43 -1.29
C LYS A 56 -5.30 13.35 -1.94
N VAL A 57 -5.66 12.09 -1.71
CA VAL A 57 -4.99 10.94 -2.33
C VAL A 57 -5.30 10.90 -3.83
N ARG A 58 -4.25 10.87 -4.65
CA ARG A 58 -4.31 10.83 -6.12
C ARG A 58 -3.91 9.47 -6.69
N GLY A 59 -3.20 8.67 -5.90
CA GLY A 59 -2.69 7.36 -6.30
C GLY A 59 -2.23 6.58 -5.09
N VAL A 60 -2.30 5.26 -5.20
CA VAL A 60 -1.77 4.32 -4.22
C VAL A 60 -0.91 3.28 -4.94
N LEU A 61 0.11 2.77 -4.26
CA LEU A 61 1.01 1.76 -4.76
C LEU A 61 1.24 0.74 -3.63
N PRO A 62 0.49 -0.39 -3.64
CA PRO A 62 0.75 -1.48 -2.71
C PRO A 62 2.08 -2.12 -3.08
N LEU A 63 2.96 -2.28 -2.09
CA LEU A 63 4.26 -2.94 -2.26
C LEU A 63 4.44 -4.03 -1.22
N VAL A 64 4.99 -5.16 -1.63
CA VAL A 64 5.41 -6.28 -0.79
C VAL A 64 6.91 -6.45 -0.95
N PHE A 65 7.63 -6.31 0.16
CA PHE A 65 9.05 -6.53 0.21
C PHE A 65 9.36 -7.99 0.54
N THR A 66 10.04 -8.65 -0.38
CA THR A 66 10.45 -10.05 -0.24
C THR A 66 11.97 -10.15 -0.31
N LYS A 67 12.55 -10.94 0.60
CA LYS A 67 13.99 -11.24 0.63
C LYS A 67 14.18 -12.74 0.49
N SER A 68 14.92 -13.15 -0.54
CA SER A 68 15.31 -14.52 -0.80
C SER A 68 16.84 -14.65 -0.78
N PRO A 69 17.41 -15.69 -0.13
CA PRO A 69 18.84 -15.96 -0.19
C PRO A 69 19.35 -16.25 -1.61
N MET A 70 18.55 -16.90 -2.45
CA MET A 70 18.95 -17.27 -3.81
C MET A 70 18.60 -16.19 -4.85
N PHE A 71 17.52 -15.43 -4.63
CA PHE A 71 17.02 -14.48 -5.62
C PHE A 71 17.27 -13.01 -5.24
N GLY A 72 17.71 -12.69 -4.02
CA GLY A 72 17.99 -11.32 -3.60
C GLY A 72 16.80 -10.61 -2.97
N ARG A 73 16.60 -9.32 -3.28
CA ARG A 73 15.58 -8.46 -2.66
C ARG A 73 14.65 -7.88 -3.73
N PHE A 74 13.35 -7.98 -3.52
CA PHE A 74 12.33 -7.53 -4.47
C PHE A 74 11.26 -6.69 -3.80
N LEU A 75 10.71 -5.76 -4.58
CA LEU A 75 9.46 -5.06 -4.30
C LEU A 75 8.50 -5.41 -5.43
N THR A 76 7.34 -5.93 -5.07
CA THR A 76 6.25 -6.29 -5.98
C THR A 76 4.97 -5.62 -5.56
#